data_AF-A0AAW6BCY6-F1
#
_entry.id   AF-A0AAW6BCY6-F1
#
_cell.length_a   1.000
_cell.length_b   1.000
_cell.length_c   1.000
_cell.angle_alpha   90.00
_cell.angle_beta   90.00
_cell.angle_gamma   90.00
#
_symmetry.space_group_name_H-M   'P 1'
#
loop_
_entity.id
_entity.type
_entity.pdbx_description
1 polymer ?
#
loop_
_entity_poly.entity_id
_entity_poly.type
_entity_poly.pdbx_seq_one_letter_code
_entity_poly.pdbx_strand_id
1 'polypeptide(L)' 'KILMNHFNFKLTNKGRSNGSRVQFQRGDVKIDLHKPHPRNTLKAYQIRDLKEGLKKAGIRL' A
#
# COMPACT_ATOMS: atom_id res chain seq x y z
N LYS A 1 -1.27 6.95 4.65
CA LYS A 1 -1.14 6.12 5.87
C LYS A 1 -2.50 5.87 6.54
N ILE A 2 -3.33 6.90 6.70
CA ILE A 2 -4.66 6.82 7.36
C ILE A 2 -5.55 5.70 6.79
N LEU A 3 -5.72 5.61 5.45
CA LEU A 3 -6.55 4.57 4.82
C LEU A 3 -6.06 3.14 5.10
N MET A 4 -4.76 2.90 4.96
CA MET A 4 -4.18 1.56 5.18
C MET A 4 -4.30 1.15 6.65
N ASN A 5 -4.07 2.09 7.56
CA ASN A 5 -4.22 1.86 8.99
C ASN A 5 -5.68 1.55 9.36
N HIS A 6 -6.66 2.25 8.77
CA HIS A 6 -8.10 1.98 8.97
C HIS A 6 -8.45 0.52 8.62
N PHE A 7 -7.78 -0.05 7.63
CA PHE A 7 -7.97 -1.44 7.21
C PHE A 7 -7.08 -2.46 7.90
N ASN A 8 -6.45 -2.09 9.02
CA ASN A 8 -5.53 -2.91 9.82
C ASN A 8 -4.27 -3.38 9.08
N PHE A 9 -3.86 -2.67 8.02
CA PHE A 9 -2.56 -2.90 7.42
C PHE A 9 -1.47 -2.16 8.20
N LYS A 10 -0.37 -2.86 8.46
CA LYS A 10 0.82 -2.29 9.12
C LYS A 10 1.90 -2.01 8.09
N LEU A 11 2.60 -0.89 8.23
CA LEU A 11 3.79 -0.59 7.44
C LEU A 11 4.90 -1.58 7.82
N THR A 12 5.51 -2.24 6.84
CA THR A 12 6.63 -3.15 7.08
C THR A 12 7.94 -2.51 6.63
N ASN A 13 8.95 -2.53 7.51
CA ASN A 13 10.28 -1.97 7.24
C ASN A 13 11.25 -3.01 6.67
N LYS A 14 10.79 -3.86 5.73
CA LYS A 14 11.73 -4.75 5.02
C LYS A 14 12.58 -3.91 4.06
N GLY A 15 13.82 -3.64 4.49
CA GLY A 15 14.99 -3.51 3.63
C GLY A 15 15.41 -2.09 3.27
N ARG A 16 16.66 -1.79 3.65
CA ARG A 16 17.52 -0.64 3.33
C ARG A 16 17.68 -0.32 1.82
N SER A 17 17.01 -1.06 0.93
CA SER A 17 17.12 -1.01 -0.55
C SER A 17 15.79 -0.71 -1.28
N ASN A 18 14.68 -0.49 -0.58
CA ASN A 18 13.35 -0.39 -1.19
C ASN A 18 13.02 0.92 -1.94
N GLY A 19 14.03 1.76 -2.20
CA GLY A 19 13.91 2.94 -3.06
C GLY A 19 12.66 3.80 -2.79
N SER A 20 11.95 4.17 -3.85
CA SER A 20 10.72 4.96 -3.83
C SER A 20 9.47 4.15 -3.45
N ARG A 21 9.57 3.05 -2.69
CA ARG A 21 8.42 2.18 -2.33
C ARG A 21 8.24 2.01 -0.81
N VAL A 22 7.02 1.71 -0.40
CA VAL A 22 6.58 1.36 0.97
C VAL A 22 5.64 0.16 0.89
N GLN A 23 5.78 -0.78 1.82
CA GLN A 23 4.96 -1.99 1.87
C GLN A 23 4.02 -1.96 3.07
N PHE A 24 2.76 -2.32 2.83
CA PHE A 24 1.73 -2.49 3.83
C PHE A 24 1.33 -3.98 3.89
N GLN A 25 1.23 -4.54 5.10
CA GLN A 25 0.89 -5.94 5.30
C GLN A 25 -0.25 -6.13 6.29
N ARG A 26 -1.15 -7.08 6.00
CA ARG A 26 -2.20 -7.58 6.90
C ARG A 26 -2.36 -9.09 6.72
N GLY A 27 -1.94 -9.87 7.71
CA GLY A 27 -1.83 -11.32 7.55
C GLY A 27 -0.88 -11.65 6.38
N ASP A 28 -1.37 -12.44 5.44
CA ASP A 28 -0.63 -12.82 4.23
C ASP A 28 -0.78 -11.82 3.07
N VAL A 29 -1.68 -10.84 3.19
CA VAL A 29 -1.90 -9.83 2.16
C VAL A 29 -0.86 -8.73 2.26
N LYS A 30 -0.20 -8.45 1.14
CA LYS A 30 0.82 -7.41 0.99
C LYS A 30 0.41 -6.44 -0.12
N ILE A 31 0.61 -5.15 0.14
CA ILE A 31 0.32 -4.05 -0.79
C ILE A 31 1.56 -3.15 -0.84
N ASP A 32 2.17 -3.09 -2.02
CA ASP A 32 3.33 -2.24 -2.26
C ASP A 32 2.87 -0.94 -2.94
N LEU A 33 3.11 0.19 -2.28
CA LEU A 33 2.84 1.51 -2.84
C LEU A 33 4.16 2.21 -3.10
N HIS A 34 4.27 2.99 -4.17
CA HIS A 34 5.34 3.96 -4.25
C HIS A 34 5.16 5.03 -3.16
N LYS A 35 6.26 5.39 -2.48
CA LYS A 35 6.39 6.66 -1.76
C LYS A 35 5.88 7.75 -2.70
N PRO A 36 5.12 8.73 -2.19
CA PRO A 36 4.73 9.85 -3.02
C PRO A 36 5.99 10.44 -3.65
N HIS A 37 6.01 10.55 -4.98
CA HIS A 37 6.85 11.54 -5.65
C HIS A 37 6.46 12.92 -5.08
N PRO A 38 7.23 14.00 -5.29
CA PRO A 38 6.97 15.31 -4.67
C PRO A 38 5.54 15.89 -4.86
N ARG A 39 4.70 15.28 -5.70
CA ARG A 39 3.26 15.54 -5.78
C ARG A 39 2.49 14.50 -4.96
N ASN A 40 1.63 14.97 -4.06
CA ASN A 40 0.82 14.15 -3.13
C ASN A 40 -0.25 13.25 -3.78
N THR A 41 -0.24 13.07 -5.10
CA THR A 41 -1.26 12.31 -5.84
C THR A 41 -0.74 10.94 -6.26
N LEU A 42 -1.50 9.88 -5.96
CA LEU A 42 -1.20 8.53 -6.44
C LEU A 42 -1.38 8.45 -7.96
N LYS A 43 -0.43 7.80 -8.64
CA LYS A 43 -0.57 7.48 -10.07
C LYS A 43 -1.69 6.44 -10.26
N ALA A 44 -2.36 6.45 -11.42
CA ALA A 44 -3.49 5.56 -11.70
C ALA A 44 -3.19 4.07 -11.46
N TYR A 45 -2.00 3.59 -11.82
CA TYR A 45 -1.60 2.20 -11.57
C TYR A 45 -1.53 1.88 -10.06
N GLN A 46 -1.14 2.83 -9.22
CA GLN A 46 -1.09 2.63 -7.77
C GLN A 46 -2.49 2.52 -7.17
N ILE A 47 -3.47 3.24 -7.75
CA ILE A 47 -4.87 3.13 -7.36
C ILE A 47 -5.40 1.74 -7.72
N ARG A 48 -5.05 1.22 -8.91
CA ARG A 48 -5.41 -0.14 -9.31
C ARG A 48 -4.82 -1.19 -8.37
N ASP A 49 -3.51 -1.12 -8.10
CA ASP A 49 -2.83 -2.09 -7.23
C ASP A 49 -3.38 -2.05 -5.80
N LEU A 50 -3.72 -0.85 -5.31
CA LEU A 50 -4.40 -0.68 -4.01
C LEU A 50 -5.77 -1.34 -4.00
N LYS A 51 -6.61 -1.10 -5.03
CA LYS A 51 -7.94 -1.71 -5.13
C LYS A 51 -7.87 -3.24 -5.15
N GLU A 52 -6.94 -3.81 -5.92
CA GLU A 52 -6.74 -5.26 -5.96
C GLU A 52 -6.28 -5.83 -4.62
N GLY A 53 -5.34 -5.14 -3.97
CA GLY A 53 -4.85 -5.53 -2.64
C GLY A 53 -5.96 -5.53 -1.59
N LEU A 54 -6.80 -4.50 -1.59
CA LEU A 54 -7.94 -4.40 -0.68
C LEU A 54 -8.97 -5.50 -0.96
N LYS A 55 -9.27 -5.77 -2.24
CA LYS A 55 -10.15 -6.88 -2.63
C LYS A 55 -9.62 -8.24 -2.16
N LYS A 56 -8.31 -8.51 -2.30
CA LYS A 56 -7.66 -9.73 -1.80
C LYS A 56 -7.73 -9.83 -0.27
N ALA A 57 -7.74 -8.70 0.41
CA ALA A 57 -8.00 -8.61 1.84
C ALA A 57 -9.50 -8.67 2.19
N GLY A 58 -10.40 -9.01 1.26
CA GLY A 58 -11.84 -9.07 1.53
C GLY A 58 -12.48 -7.73 1.84
N ILE A 59 -11.80 -6.62 1.55
CA ILE A 59 -12.35 -5.27 1.68
C ILE A 59 -12.97 -4.88 0.35
N ARG A 60 -14.27 -4.61 0.36
CA ARG A 60 -14.98 -3.94 -0.75
C ARG A 60 -14.99 -2.45 -0.45
N LEU A 61 -14.44 -1.66 -1.38
CA LEU A 61 -14.48 -0.20 -1.35
C LEU A 61 -15.76 0.31 -2.01
#